data_AF-A0A7W5VKY1-F1
#
_entry.id   AF-A0A7W5VKY1-F1
#
_cell.length_a   1.000
_cell.length_b   1.000
_cell.length_c   1.000
_cell.angle_alpha   90.00
_cell.angle_beta   90.00
_cell.angle_gamma   90.00
#
_symmetry.space_group_name_H-M   'P 1'
#
loop_
_entity.id
_entity.type
_entity.pdbx_description
1 polymer ?
#
loop_
_entity_poly.entity_id
_entity_poly.type
_entity_poly.pdbx_seq_one_letter_code
_entity_poly.pdbx_strand_id
1 'polypeptide(L)'
;MINTARGGLFDEAALEHALRTGQISGAGFDVVTTEPPAHDHPLMRLLDLPNFILTPHVAWASREAVHSLVDQLIDNVEAFERGEPTNIVAACRNYGSGPSQENRTVSVPIVGFPRFLSGLCRPHRAAWWYQIHDMRSGGNDGRI
;
A
#
# COMPACT_ATOMS: atom_id res chain seq x y z
N MET A 1 -7.29 7.25 17.78
CA MET A 1 -7.51 7.58 16.35
C MET A 1 -6.86 6.52 15.48
N ILE A 2 -7.47 6.12 14.35
CA ILE A 2 -6.91 5.10 13.46
C ILE A 2 -7.00 5.59 12.02
N ASN A 3 -5.90 5.48 11.26
CA ASN A 3 -5.87 5.83 9.84
C ASN A 3 -5.25 4.71 8.99
N THR A 4 -6.08 4.08 8.16
CA THR A 4 -5.70 3.09 7.15
C THR A 4 -6.16 3.52 5.75
N ALA A 5 -6.46 4.81 5.57
CA ALA A 5 -6.99 5.35 4.32
C ALA A 5 -5.86 5.90 3.43
N ARG A 6 -5.39 7.12 3.70
CA ARG A 6 -4.31 7.79 2.95
C ARG A 6 -3.47 8.67 3.88
N GLY A 7 -2.22 8.88 3.51
CA GLY A 7 -1.39 9.94 4.08
C GLY A 7 -1.92 11.33 3.71
N GLY A 8 -1.62 12.33 4.53
CA GLY A 8 -1.95 13.74 4.26
C GLY A 8 -3.42 14.11 4.53
N LEU A 9 -4.21 13.21 5.12
CA LEU A 9 -5.58 13.51 5.58
C LEU A 9 -5.61 14.27 6.91
N PHE A 10 -4.48 14.35 7.61
CA PHE A 10 -4.37 14.91 8.95
C PHE A 10 -3.25 15.92 8.99
N ASP A 11 -3.40 16.92 9.85
CA ASP A 11 -2.30 17.80 10.25
C ASP A 11 -1.42 17.04 11.25
N GLU A 12 -0.20 16.69 10.85
CA GLU A 12 0.73 15.93 11.68
C GLU A 12 1.19 16.70 12.93
N ALA A 13 1.24 18.03 12.88
CA ALA A 13 1.60 18.85 14.04
C ALA A 13 0.46 18.87 15.07
N ALA A 14 -0.80 18.96 14.60
CA ALA A 14 -1.97 18.85 15.47
C ALA A 14 -2.06 17.45 16.12
N LEU A 15 -1.74 16.40 15.36
CA LEU A 15 -1.68 15.03 15.87
C LEU A 15 -0.64 14.89 16.99
N GLU A 16 0.58 15.40 16.76
CA GLU A 16 1.63 15.38 17.78
C GLU A 16 1.19 16.08 19.07
N HIS A 17 0.62 17.27 18.94
CA HIS A 17 0.12 18.04 20.08
C HIS A 17 -0.96 17.26 20.85
N ALA A 18 -1.94 16.69 20.15
CA ALA A 18 -3.05 15.97 20.75
C ALA A 18 -2.60 14.70 21.50
N LEU A 19 -1.59 13.99 20.98
CA LEU A 19 -0.99 12.83 21.65
C LEU A 19 -0.22 13.21 22.90
N ARG A 20 0.61 14.26 22.83
CA ARG A 20 1.46 14.70 23.94
C ARG A 20 0.67 15.34 25.08
N THR A 21 -0.41 16.05 24.77
CA THR A 21 -1.29 16.68 25.76
C THR A 21 -2.36 15.73 26.31
N GLY A 22 -2.45 14.50 25.78
CA GLY A 22 -3.44 13.52 26.20
C GLY A 22 -4.87 13.84 25.76
N GLN A 23 -5.07 14.76 24.80
CA GLN A 23 -6.37 15.01 24.20
C GLN A 23 -6.93 13.76 23.50
N ILE A 24 -6.04 12.95 22.94
CA ILE A 24 -6.36 11.60 22.47
C ILE A 24 -5.52 10.57 23.20
N SER A 25 -6.12 9.43 23.52
CA SER A 25 -5.45 8.35 24.23
C SER A 25 -4.44 7.60 23.38
N GLY A 26 -4.50 7.72 22.05
CA GLY A 26 -3.51 7.15 21.14
C GLY A 26 -3.88 7.22 19.66
N ALA A 27 -2.92 6.86 18.81
CA ALA A 27 -3.09 6.85 17.36
C ALA A 27 -2.38 5.66 16.68
N GLY A 28 -3.03 5.06 15.67
CA GLY A 28 -2.50 3.93 14.90
C GLY A 28 -2.64 4.16 13.39
N PHE A 29 -1.53 4.12 12.65
CA PHE A 29 -1.46 4.51 11.25
C PHE A 29 -0.79 3.41 10.42
N ASP A 30 -1.28 3.17 9.20
CA ASP A 30 -0.67 2.27 8.20
C ASP A 30 -0.17 3.04 6.96
N VAL A 31 -0.44 4.34 6.90
CA VAL A 31 -0.26 5.18 5.71
C VAL A 31 0.52 6.43 6.05
N VAL A 32 1.36 6.89 5.13
CA VAL A 32 2.12 8.15 5.25
C VAL A 32 2.03 8.95 3.95
N THR A 33 2.36 10.23 3.96
CA THR A 33 2.21 11.11 2.79
C THR A 33 3.11 10.70 1.63
N THR A 34 4.32 10.23 1.93
CA THR A 34 5.30 9.71 0.97
C THR A 34 5.82 8.37 1.46
N GLU A 35 5.76 7.36 0.60
CA GLU A 35 6.10 5.98 0.93
C GLU A 35 7.29 5.50 0.08
N PRO A 36 8.41 5.08 0.69
CA PRO A 36 8.68 5.01 2.14
C PRO A 36 8.93 6.39 2.78
N PRO A 37 8.62 6.58 4.08
CA PRO A 37 8.86 7.85 4.76
C PRO A 37 10.36 8.11 4.92
N ALA A 38 10.77 9.36 4.68
CA ALA A 38 12.11 9.80 5.03
C ALA A 38 12.30 9.80 6.56
N HIS A 39 13.56 9.69 7.01
CA HIS A 39 13.87 9.65 8.45
C HIS A 39 13.41 10.90 9.23
N ASP A 40 13.32 12.06 8.56
CA ASP A 40 12.89 13.33 9.13
C ASP A 40 11.37 13.57 9.06
N HIS A 41 10.61 12.62 8.49
CA HIS A 41 9.17 12.71 8.36
C HIS A 41 8.49 12.91 9.73
N PRO A 42 7.48 13.80 9.88
CA PRO A 42 6.88 14.13 11.16
C PRO A 42 6.42 12.92 11.99
N LEU A 43 5.78 11.93 11.34
CA LEU A 43 5.32 10.71 12.01
C LEU A 43 6.46 9.84 12.56
N MET A 44 7.69 9.96 12.04
CA MET A 44 8.85 9.24 12.58
C MET A 44 9.22 9.75 13.99
N ARG A 45 8.94 11.03 14.29
CA ARG A 45 9.18 11.62 15.63
C ARG A 45 8.18 11.13 16.68
N LEU A 46 7.08 10.52 16.26
CA LEU A 46 6.05 9.99 17.14
C LEU A 46 6.30 8.53 17.53
N LEU A 47 7.25 7.85 16.89
CA LEU A 47 7.54 6.42 17.14
C LEU A 47 7.98 6.13 18.58
N ASP A 48 8.57 7.12 19.26
CA ASP A 48 8.98 7.00 20.66
C ASP A 48 7.81 7.17 21.65
N LEU A 49 6.62 7.56 21.17
CA LEU A 49 5.46 7.73 22.02
C LEU A 49 4.78 6.37 22.29
N PRO A 50 4.53 6.00 23.57
CA PRO A 50 3.93 4.71 23.91
C PRO A 50 2.47 4.56 23.43
N ASN A 51 1.83 5.67 23.08
CA ASN A 51 0.46 5.74 22.58
C ASN A 51 0.38 5.96 21.06
N PHE A 52 1.46 5.73 20.32
CA PHE A 52 1.49 5.81 18.86
C PHE A 52 2.00 4.51 18.23
N ILE A 53 1.35 4.06 17.17
CA ILE A 53 1.75 2.90 16.38
C ILE A 53 1.75 3.29 14.90
N LEU A 54 2.84 2.99 14.21
CA LEU A 54 2.96 3.11 12.76
C LEU A 54 3.37 1.76 12.18
N THR A 55 2.59 1.26 11.22
CA THR A 55 2.93 0.09 10.41
C THR A 55 3.32 0.52 9.00
N PRO A 56 4.17 -0.25 8.28
CA PRO A 56 4.30 -0.11 6.84
C PRO A 56 2.94 -0.31 6.17
N HIS A 57 2.70 0.22 4.96
CA HIS A 57 1.41 0.17 4.25
C HIS A 57 1.00 -1.24 3.79
N VAL A 58 0.63 -2.08 4.75
CA VAL A 58 0.37 -3.50 4.58
C VAL A 58 -0.93 -3.94 5.25
N ALA A 59 -1.74 -3.03 5.79
CA ALA A 59 -3.04 -3.38 6.37
C ALA A 59 -3.99 -4.08 5.38
N TRP A 60 -3.78 -3.90 4.07
CA TRP A 60 -4.54 -4.57 3.01
C TRP A 60 -4.08 -6.01 2.71
N ALA A 61 -2.87 -6.40 3.11
CA ALA A 61 -2.17 -7.56 2.58
C ALA A 61 -2.50 -8.89 3.31
N SER A 62 -3.74 -9.08 3.75
CA SER A 62 -4.18 -10.40 4.24
C SER A 62 -4.23 -11.39 3.07
N ARG A 63 -4.05 -12.69 3.36
CA ARG A 63 -4.05 -13.73 2.32
C ARG A 63 -5.37 -13.74 1.54
N GLU A 64 -6.48 -13.61 2.25
CA GLU A 64 -7.83 -13.59 1.67
C GLU A 64 -8.05 -12.32 0.82
N ALA A 65 -7.58 -11.16 1.27
CA ALA A 65 -7.68 -9.92 0.50
C ALA A 65 -6.81 -9.94 -0.76
N VAL A 66 -5.60 -10.49 -0.68
CA VAL A 66 -4.70 -10.65 -1.84
C VAL A 66 -5.34 -11.57 -2.89
N HIS A 67 -5.93 -12.71 -2.48
CA HIS A 67 -6.64 -13.59 -3.42
C HIS A 67 -7.81 -12.85 -4.11
N SER A 68 -8.67 -12.19 -3.32
CA SER A 68 -9.79 -11.44 -3.87
C SER A 68 -9.36 -10.30 -4.81
N LEU A 69 -8.24 -9.63 -4.51
CA LEU A 69 -7.67 -8.60 -5.36
C LEU A 69 -7.16 -9.16 -6.69
N VAL A 70 -6.51 -10.33 -6.66
CA VAL A 70 -6.02 -10.99 -7.87
C VAL A 70 -7.19 -11.44 -8.75
N ASP A 71 -8.24 -12.03 -8.15
CA ASP A 71 -9.44 -12.43 -8.89
C ASP A 71 -10.11 -11.22 -9.57
N GLN A 72 -10.32 -10.12 -8.82
CA GLN A 72 -10.87 -8.88 -9.36
C GLN A 72 -9.98 -8.25 -10.46
N LEU A 73 -8.67 -8.35 -10.33
CA LEU A 73 -7.73 -7.86 -11.34
C LEU A 73 -7.87 -8.65 -12.65
N ILE A 74 -7.96 -9.97 -12.57
CA ILE A 74 -8.16 -10.85 -13.74
C ILE A 74 -9.47 -10.49 -14.43
N ASP A 75 -10.57 -10.44 -13.68
CA ASP A 75 -11.90 -10.09 -14.21
C ASP A 75 -11.89 -8.71 -14.91
N ASN A 76 -11.21 -7.74 -14.32
CA ASN A 76 -11.12 -6.38 -14.86
C ASN A 76 -10.34 -6.32 -16.18
N VAL A 77 -9.25 -7.10 -16.31
CA VAL A 77 -8.48 -7.21 -17.55
C VAL A 77 -9.30 -7.91 -18.64
N GLU A 78 -9.96 -9.02 -18.33
CA GLU A 78 -10.81 -9.73 -19.30
C GLU A 78 -11.99 -8.87 -19.78
N ALA A 79 -12.60 -8.10 -18.87
CA ALA A 79 -13.68 -7.18 -19.20
C ALA A 79 -13.19 -6.04 -20.11
N PHE A 80 -11.99 -5.51 -19.85
CA PHE A 80 -11.36 -4.51 -20.72
C PHE A 80 -11.12 -5.05 -22.14
N GLU A 81 -10.58 -6.26 -22.27
CA GLU A 81 -10.33 -6.90 -23.58
C GLU A 81 -11.61 -7.14 -24.40
N ARG A 82 -12.75 -7.41 -23.73
CA ARG A 82 -14.07 -7.52 -24.40
C ARG A 82 -14.70 -6.18 -24.77
N GLY A 83 -14.11 -5.05 -24.38
CA GLY A 83 -14.70 -3.72 -24.56
C GLY A 83 -15.78 -3.36 -23.53
N GLU A 84 -15.82 -4.06 -22.39
CA GLU A 84 -16.78 -3.89 -21.30
C GLU A 84 -16.08 -3.49 -19.99
N PRO A 85 -15.31 -2.38 -19.94
CA PRO A 85 -14.50 -2.05 -18.77
C PRO A 85 -15.32 -1.85 -17.50
N THR A 86 -14.85 -2.43 -16.40
CA THR A 86 -15.44 -2.29 -15.06
C THR A 86 -14.47 -1.53 -14.13
N ASN A 87 -14.89 -1.25 -12.88
CA ASN A 87 -14.06 -0.57 -11.86
C ASN A 87 -13.35 0.71 -12.35
N ILE A 88 -14.04 1.51 -13.16
CA ILE A 88 -13.48 2.71 -13.78
C ILE A 88 -13.39 3.83 -12.73
N VAL A 89 -12.15 4.22 -12.40
CA VAL A 89 -11.89 5.42 -11.61
C VAL A 89 -11.72 6.59 -12.56
N ALA A 90 -12.78 7.37 -12.76
CA ALA A 90 -12.69 8.60 -13.52
C ALA A 90 -11.83 9.62 -12.76
N ALA A 91 -10.87 10.24 -13.43
CA ALA A 91 -10.34 11.51 -12.94
C ALA A 91 -11.51 12.49 -12.87
N CYS A 92 -11.60 13.27 -11.79
CA CYS A 92 -12.54 14.39 -11.74
C CYS A 92 -12.26 15.27 -12.97
N ARG A 93 -13.18 15.24 -13.93
CA ARG A 93 -13.08 16.05 -15.15
C ARG A 93 -13.21 17.49 -14.66
N ASN A 94 -12.13 18.26 -14.79
CA ASN A 94 -12.04 19.66 -14.37
C ASN A 94 -13.39 20.37 -14.51
N TYR A 95 -13.87 20.98 -13.43
CA TYR A 95 -14.91 22.01 -13.47
C TYR A 95 -14.44 23.10 -14.46
N GLY A 96 -14.94 23.08 -15.70
CA GLY A 96 -14.49 24.00 -16.74
C GLY A 96 -14.78 23.51 -18.17
N SER A 97 -16.00 23.80 -18.64
CA SER A 97 -16.53 23.80 -20.02
C SER A 97 -15.58 23.59 -21.22
N GLY A 98 -15.85 22.55 -22.02
CA GLY A 98 -15.38 22.34 -23.41
C GLY A 98 -15.91 21.01 -23.98
N PRO A 99 -16.22 20.89 -25.29
CA PRO A 99 -17.03 19.79 -25.81
C PRO A 99 -16.29 18.45 -25.78
N SER A 100 -17.09 17.38 -25.64
CA SER A 100 -16.70 15.99 -25.43
C SER A 100 -15.56 15.53 -26.34
N GLN A 101 -14.39 15.29 -25.76
CA GLN A 101 -13.37 14.47 -26.39
C GLN A 101 -13.60 13.01 -26.02
N GLU A 102 -13.63 12.20 -27.07
CA GLU A 102 -13.88 10.76 -27.15
C GLU A 102 -12.92 9.97 -26.25
N ASN A 103 -13.45 8.87 -25.70
CA ASN A 103 -12.77 8.00 -24.76
C ASN A 103 -11.54 7.37 -25.44
N ARG A 104 -10.36 8.00 -25.30
CA ARG A 104 -9.12 7.44 -25.85
C ARG A 104 -8.76 6.19 -25.07
N THR A 105 -9.09 5.03 -25.63
CA THR A 105 -8.58 3.73 -25.23
C THR A 105 -7.05 3.81 -25.16
N VAL A 106 -6.50 3.59 -23.97
CA VAL A 106 -5.06 3.40 -23.82
C VAL A 106 -4.75 2.02 -24.39
N SER A 107 -4.24 1.97 -25.62
CA SER A 107 -3.74 0.73 -26.22
C SER A 107 -2.45 0.34 -25.53
N VAL A 108 -2.52 -0.62 -24.60
CA VAL A 108 -1.31 -1.27 -24.06
C VAL A 108 -0.95 -2.39 -25.03
N PRO A 109 0.25 -2.39 -25.66
CA PRO A 109 0.64 -3.49 -26.53
C PRO A 109 0.87 -4.74 -25.67
N ILE A 110 0.00 -5.74 -25.82
CA ILE A 110 0.17 -7.06 -25.22
C ILE A 110 1.39 -7.71 -25.88
N VAL A 111 2.50 -7.79 -25.16
CA VAL A 111 3.62 -8.65 -25.55
C VAL A 111 3.14 -10.08 -25.31
N GLY A 112 2.94 -10.82 -26.41
CA GLY A 112 2.26 -12.11 -26.42
C GLY A 112 2.79 -13.11 -25.40
N PHE A 113 1.88 -13.66 -24.59
CA PHE A 113 2.12 -14.83 -23.77
C PHE A 113 2.16 -16.07 -24.67
N PRO A 114 3.27 -16.82 -24.78
CA PRO A 114 3.27 -18.07 -25.52
C PRO A 114 2.47 -19.13 -24.76
N ARG A 115 1.46 -19.64 -25.45
CA ARG A 115 0.64 -20.80 -25.09
C ARG A 115 1.55 -22.02 -24.88
N PHE A 116 1.82 -22.42 -23.63
CA PHE A 116 2.54 -23.66 -23.33
C PHE A 116 1.56 -24.75 -22.88
N LEU A 117 1.45 -25.78 -23.71
CA LEU A 117 0.77 -27.04 -23.42
C LEU A 117 1.60 -27.88 -22.44
N SER A 118 0.90 -28.44 -21.44
CA SER A 118 1.14 -29.71 -20.73
C SER A 118 2.58 -30.21 -20.46
N GLY A 119 2.89 -30.39 -19.18
CA GLY A 119 3.56 -31.61 -18.71
C GLY A 119 4.85 -31.44 -17.89
N LEU A 120 4.88 -32.15 -16.76
CA LEU A 120 6.02 -32.52 -15.89
C LEU A 120 6.39 -31.63 -14.69
N CYS A 121 6.01 -32.20 -13.54
CA CYS A 121 6.48 -32.08 -12.17
C CYS A 121 7.99 -31.80 -11.97
N ARG A 122 8.34 -30.77 -11.17
CA ARG A 122 8.97 -30.92 -9.83
C ARG A 122 9.21 -29.57 -9.12
N PRO A 123 9.23 -29.54 -7.77
CA PRO A 123 9.23 -28.32 -6.98
C PRO A 123 10.66 -27.80 -6.75
N HIS A 124 10.87 -26.50 -6.90
CA HIS A 124 12.06 -25.85 -6.35
C HIS A 124 11.69 -24.50 -5.70
N ARG A 125 11.95 -24.47 -4.39
CA ARG A 125 11.97 -23.36 -3.43
C ARG A 125 11.95 -21.95 -4.05
N ALA A 126 10.85 -21.24 -3.84
CA ALA A 126 10.82 -19.79 -3.88
C ALA A 126 11.38 -19.28 -2.54
N ALA A 127 12.67 -18.98 -2.51
CA ALA A 127 13.27 -18.14 -1.48
C ALA A 127 13.07 -16.69 -1.92
N TRP A 128 12.02 -16.03 -1.43
CA TRP A 128 11.91 -14.58 -1.44
C TRP A 128 11.88 -14.10 0.00
N TRP A 129 12.93 -13.37 0.33
CA TRP A 129 13.30 -12.93 1.67
C TRP A 129 12.27 -11.93 2.23
N TYR A 130 11.62 -12.29 3.33
CA TYR A 130 11.13 -11.31 4.30
C TYR A 130 12.32 -10.94 5.19
N GLN A 131 12.96 -9.81 4.91
CA GLN A 131 14.00 -9.27 5.79
C GLN A 131 13.35 -8.34 6.81
N ILE A 132 12.83 -8.92 7.89
CA ILE A 132 12.56 -8.19 9.13
C ILE A 132 13.93 -7.95 9.78
N HIS A 133 14.44 -6.73 9.70
CA HIS A 133 15.59 -6.33 10.50
C HIS A 133 15.12 -6.08 11.94
N ASP A 134 15.44 -7.02 12.82
CA ASP A 134 15.43 -6.85 14.27
C ASP A 134 16.45 -5.76 14.65
N MET A 135 15.97 -4.61 15.09
CA MET A 135 16.80 -3.63 15.79
C MET A 135 16.84 -3.99 17.28
N ARG A 136 17.71 -4.92 17.65
CA ARG A 136 18.26 -4.98 19.01
C ARG A 136 19.76 -4.72 18.96
N SER A 137 20.08 -3.52 19.45
CA SER A 137 21.38 -2.98 19.84
C SER A 137 22.42 -4.02 20.28
N GLY A 138 23.62 -3.92 19.72
CA GLY A 138 24.82 -4.54 20.28
C GLY A 138 25.23 -3.88 21.60
N GLY A 139 25.66 -4.71 22.55
CA GLY A 139 26.25 -4.33 23.82
C GLY A 139 26.83 -5.57 24.51
N ASN A 140 28.15 -5.69 24.45
CA ASN A 140 29.00 -6.79 24.89
C ASN A 140 29.19 -6.85 26.41
N ASP A 141 29.15 -8.04 27.03
CA ASP A 141 29.91 -8.54 28.22
C ASP A 141 29.24 -9.87 28.64
N GLY A 142 29.82 -11.07 28.54
CA GLY A 142 30.99 -11.54 29.26
C GLY A 142 30.56 -12.45 30.44
N ARG A 143 30.89 -13.74 30.30
CA ARG A 143 31.00 -14.78 31.35
C ARG A 143 29.72 -15.40 31.96
N ILE A 144 29.89 -16.72 32.13
CA ILE A 144 29.14 -17.78 32.85
C ILE A 144 27.86 -18.27 32.18
#